data_AF-A0AAQ3X858-F1
#
_entry.id   AF-A0AAQ3X858-F1
#
_cell.length_a   1.000
_cell.length_b   1.000
_cell.length_c   1.000
_cell.angle_alpha   90.00
_cell.angle_beta   90.00
_cell.angle_gamma   90.00
#
_symmetry.space_group_name_H-M   'P 1'
#
loop_
_entity.id
_entity.type
_entity.pdbx_description
1 polymer ?
#
loop_
_entity_poly.entity_id
_entity_poly.type
_entity_poly.pdbx_seq_one_letter_code
_entity_poly.pdbx_strand_id
1 'polypeptide(L)'
;VKRLIGRRFSDETVQEDVKLWPFKIVPGREDRPMIVVQYKGEKQFAAEEISAMVLAKMKEIAEVYLETVVKDAVITVPVYFNNSQRQATMDAGAIAGLNVMCIINEPTTAAIAYGLDSMLREGGRRTAIAGDTHLGGADFDNEMVKHFLREFIRKYKRMGVRSDQRALRQLRTACERAKRLLSSTSETRIDIDSFHDGIDF
;
A
#
# COMPACT_ATOMS: atom_id res chain seq x y z
N VAL A 1 -0.87 -2.62 -4.44
CA VAL A 1 -0.06 -2.35 -5.65
C VAL A 1 1.44 -2.37 -5.37
N LYS A 2 1.98 -1.54 -4.46
CA LYS A 2 3.41 -1.59 -4.10
C LYS A 2 3.88 -2.94 -3.53
N ARG A 3 3.00 -3.72 -2.88
CA ARG A 3 3.31 -5.10 -2.47
C ARG A 3 3.39 -6.11 -3.63
N LEU A 4 2.87 -5.77 -4.82
CA LEU A 4 2.82 -6.62 -6.01
C LEU A 4 3.90 -6.29 -7.06
N ILE A 5 4.39 -5.05 -7.07
CA ILE A 5 5.31 -4.55 -8.08
C ILE A 5 6.58 -5.41 -8.12
N GLY A 6 7.02 -5.81 -9.32
CA GLY A 6 8.22 -6.63 -9.52
C GLY A 6 8.22 -8.03 -8.87
N ARG A 7 7.07 -8.54 -8.40
CA ARG A 7 6.88 -9.89 -7.83
C ARG A 7 6.22 -10.84 -8.82
N ARG A 8 6.25 -12.14 -8.50
CA ARG A 8 5.53 -13.19 -9.24
C ARG A 8 4.20 -13.51 -8.57
N PHE A 9 3.21 -13.91 -9.35
CA PHE A 9 1.91 -14.32 -8.83
C PHE A 9 2.05 -15.57 -7.95
N SER A 10 2.96 -16.49 -8.28
CA SER A 10 3.23 -17.69 -7.49
C SER A 10 3.89 -17.44 -6.12
N ASP A 11 4.38 -16.23 -5.84
CA ASP A 11 5.08 -15.94 -4.59
C ASP A 11 4.14 -16.13 -3.38
N GLU A 12 4.59 -16.83 -2.34
CA GLU A 12 3.79 -17.14 -1.14
C GLU A 12 3.21 -15.87 -0.50
N THR A 13 4.03 -14.84 -0.37
CA THR A 13 3.60 -13.54 0.19
C THR A 13 2.50 -12.88 -0.65
N VAL A 14 2.53 -13.07 -1.98
CA VAL A 14 1.48 -12.54 -2.87
C VAL A 14 0.19 -13.33 -2.68
N GLN A 15 0.27 -14.65 -2.56
CA GLN A 15 -0.89 -15.51 -2.30
C GLN A 15 -1.55 -15.22 -0.95
N GLU A 16 -0.78 -14.87 0.08
CA GLU A 16 -1.30 -14.42 1.37
C GLU A 16 -2.02 -13.08 1.26
N ASP A 17 -1.38 -12.09 0.62
CA ASP A 17 -1.94 -10.75 0.44
C ASP A 17 -3.23 -10.78 -0.43
N VAL A 18 -3.30 -11.64 -1.45
CA VAL A 18 -4.48 -11.81 -2.33
C VAL A 18 -5.74 -12.13 -1.53
N LYS A 19 -5.64 -12.91 -0.45
CA LYS A 19 -6.78 -13.28 0.40
C LYS A 19 -7.36 -12.07 1.16
N LEU A 20 -6.58 -11.01 1.32
CA LEU A 20 -6.94 -9.82 2.08
C LEU A 20 -7.50 -8.69 1.22
N TRP A 21 -7.43 -8.82 -0.11
CA TRP A 21 -7.83 -7.78 -1.05
C TRP A 21 -9.23 -7.99 -1.62
N PRO A 22 -10.01 -6.91 -1.82
CA PRO A 22 -11.36 -7.00 -2.36
C PRO A 22 -11.39 -7.07 -3.90
N PHE A 23 -10.24 -7.10 -4.56
CA PHE A 23 -10.12 -7.12 -6.02
C PHE A 23 -9.43 -8.40 -6.49
N LYS A 24 -9.79 -8.85 -7.69
CA LYS A 24 -9.28 -10.09 -8.26
C LYS A 24 -7.89 -9.85 -8.86
N ILE A 25 -6.99 -10.80 -8.61
CA ILE A 25 -5.67 -10.87 -9.24
C ILE A 25 -5.59 -12.19 -10.01
N VAL A 26 -5.06 -12.12 -11.23
CA VAL A 26 -4.86 -13.28 -12.11
C VAL A 26 -3.39 -13.34 -12.56
N PRO A 27 -2.86 -14.54 -12.83
CA PRO A 27 -1.53 -14.67 -13.44
C PRO A 27 -1.58 -14.17 -14.89
N GLY A 28 -0.66 -13.27 -15.23
CA GLY A 28 -0.42 -12.78 -16.58
C GLY A 28 0.73 -13.53 -17.27
N ARG A 29 1.29 -12.90 -18.31
CA ARG A 29 2.51 -13.41 -18.97
C ARG A 29 3.66 -13.50 -17.97
N GLU A 30 4.44 -14.56 -18.07
CA GLU A 30 5.62 -14.83 -17.22
C GLU A 30 5.33 -14.86 -15.72
N ASP A 31 4.10 -15.25 -15.35
CA ASP A 31 3.63 -15.29 -13.96
C ASP A 31 3.60 -13.90 -13.28
N ARG A 32 3.45 -12.83 -14.06
CA ARG A 32 3.27 -11.47 -13.53
C ARG A 32 1.86 -11.32 -12.93
N PRO A 33 1.69 -10.80 -11.71
CA PRO A 33 0.37 -10.59 -11.12
C PRO A 33 -0.36 -9.44 -11.82
N MET A 34 -1.55 -9.73 -12.36
CA MET A 34 -2.41 -8.78 -13.06
C MET A 34 -3.67 -8.49 -12.25
N ILE A 35 -3.94 -7.21 -12.01
CA ILE A 35 -5.13 -6.74 -11.28
C ILE A 35 -6.28 -6.60 -12.26
N VAL A 36 -7.38 -7.30 -12.00
CA VAL A 36 -8.57 -7.28 -12.85
C VAL A 36 -9.56 -6.25 -12.31
N VAL A 37 -9.97 -5.33 -13.17
CA VAL A 37 -10.96 -4.30 -12.86
C VAL A 37 -12.04 -4.25 -13.94
N GLN A 38 -13.25 -3.90 -13.52
CA GLN A 38 -14.37 -3.70 -14.43
C GLN A 38 -14.49 -2.20 -14.73
N TYR A 39 -13.93 -1.79 -15.87
CA TYR A 39 -13.96 -0.41 -16.34
C TYR A 39 -14.15 -0.37 -17.86
N LYS A 40 -15.36 0.01 -18.30
CA LYS A 40 -15.78 -0.04 -19.72
C LYS A 40 -15.53 -1.43 -20.34
N GLY A 41 -15.81 -2.47 -19.58
CA GLY A 41 -15.41 -3.87 -19.87
C GLY A 41 -14.44 -4.41 -18.81
N GLU A 42 -14.07 -5.69 -18.93
CA GLU A 42 -13.02 -6.26 -18.09
C GLU A 42 -11.65 -5.79 -18.61
N LYS A 43 -10.83 -5.21 -17.73
CA LYS A 43 -9.46 -4.79 -18.03
C LYS A 43 -8.50 -5.38 -17.01
N GLN A 44 -7.30 -5.67 -17.48
CA GLN A 44 -6.21 -6.20 -16.66
C GLN A 44 -5.09 -5.18 -16.66
N PHE A 45 -4.61 -4.85 -15.46
CA PHE A 45 -3.50 -3.91 -15.28
C PHE A 45 -2.37 -4.56 -14.50
N ALA A 46 -1.15 -4.33 -14.95
CA ALA A 46 0.03 -4.66 -14.18
C ALA A 46 0.19 -3.69 -12.99
N ALA A 47 0.94 -4.09 -11.96
CA ALA A 47 1.18 -3.25 -10.79
C ALA A 47 1.86 -1.91 -11.16
N GLU A 48 2.73 -1.95 -12.15
CA GLU A 48 3.51 -0.83 -12.69
C GLU A 48 2.61 0.20 -13.37
N GLU A 49 1.60 -0.25 -14.12
CA GLU A 49 0.63 0.64 -14.79
C GLU A 49 -0.23 1.38 -13.76
N ILE A 50 -0.66 0.70 -12.70
CA ILE A 50 -1.42 1.36 -11.62
C ILE A 50 -0.52 2.32 -10.85
N SER A 51 0.73 1.94 -10.57
CA SER A 51 1.71 2.87 -9.99
C SER A 51 1.95 4.09 -10.89
N ALA A 52 1.98 3.91 -12.21
CA ALA A 52 2.11 5.00 -13.16
C ALA A 52 0.91 5.95 -13.13
N MET A 53 -0.32 5.45 -12.96
CA MET A 53 -1.50 6.30 -12.78
C MET A 53 -1.40 7.17 -11.51
N VAL A 54 -0.87 6.61 -10.42
CA VAL A 54 -0.62 7.37 -9.19
C VAL A 54 0.45 8.44 -9.43
N LEU A 55 1.56 8.07 -10.07
CA LEU A 55 2.65 9.00 -10.38
C LEU A 55 2.20 10.12 -11.33
N ALA A 56 1.41 9.81 -12.34
CA ALA A 56 0.81 10.79 -13.24
C ALA A 56 -0.08 11.76 -12.46
N LYS A 57 -0.87 11.26 -11.50
CA LYS A 57 -1.68 12.14 -10.66
C LYS A 57 -0.85 13.04 -9.76
N MET A 58 0.23 12.53 -9.19
CA MET A 58 1.17 13.34 -8.41
C MET A 58 1.88 14.40 -9.25
N LYS A 59 2.25 14.06 -10.50
CA LYS A 59 2.79 14.98 -11.49
C LYS A 59 1.79 16.11 -11.76
N GLU A 60 0.53 15.78 -12.08
CA GLU A 60 -0.52 16.81 -12.30
C GLU A 60 -0.65 17.77 -11.11
N ILE A 61 -0.65 17.25 -9.88
CA ILE A 61 -0.72 18.07 -8.68
C ILE A 61 0.50 19.01 -8.58
N ALA A 62 1.70 18.51 -8.87
CA ALA A 62 2.91 19.32 -8.85
C ALA A 62 2.93 20.38 -9.96
N GLU A 63 2.47 20.04 -11.17
CA GLU A 63 2.40 20.97 -12.30
C GLU A 63 1.40 22.09 -12.05
N VAL A 64 0.25 21.79 -11.44
CA VAL A 64 -0.72 22.80 -11.02
C VAL A 64 -0.13 23.72 -9.96
N TYR A 65 0.59 23.18 -8.98
CA TYR A 65 1.19 23.97 -7.90
C TYR A 65 2.35 24.87 -8.37
N LEU A 66 3.17 24.37 -9.30
CA LEU A 66 4.36 25.07 -9.80
C LEU A 66 4.07 25.93 -11.05
N GLU A 67 2.87 25.81 -11.62
CA GLU A 67 2.47 26.45 -12.89
C GLU A 67 3.43 26.15 -14.05
N THR A 68 4.06 24.97 -14.04
CA THR A 68 5.06 24.55 -15.04
C THR A 68 5.03 23.05 -15.25
N VAL A 69 5.54 22.60 -16.39
CA VAL A 69 5.60 21.18 -16.75
C VAL A 69 6.73 20.50 -15.98
N VAL A 70 6.42 19.40 -15.29
CA VAL A 70 7.38 18.61 -14.53
C VAL A 70 7.83 17.42 -15.39
N LYS A 71 9.12 17.41 -15.75
CA LYS A 71 9.71 16.37 -16.61
C LYS A 71 10.55 15.39 -15.83
N ASP A 72 11.32 15.87 -14.88
CA ASP A 72 12.30 15.07 -14.14
C ASP A 72 11.80 14.78 -12.72
N ALA A 73 12.04 13.56 -12.25
CA ALA A 73 11.67 13.16 -10.90
C ALA A 73 12.69 12.21 -10.27
N VAL A 74 12.81 12.30 -8.95
CA VAL A 74 13.45 11.29 -8.10
C VAL A 74 12.34 10.54 -7.39
N ILE A 75 12.34 9.20 -7.48
CA ILE A 75 11.30 8.36 -6.88
C ILE A 75 11.92 7.56 -5.73
N THR A 76 11.23 7.55 -4.58
CA THR A 76 11.66 6.81 -3.40
C THR A 76 11.14 5.37 -3.41
N VAL A 77 11.95 4.44 -2.92
CA VAL A 77 11.56 3.03 -2.73
C VAL A 77 12.02 2.50 -1.36
N PRO A 78 11.39 1.44 -0.83
CA PRO A 78 11.88 0.75 0.36
C PRO A 78 13.29 0.20 0.13
N VAL A 79 14.12 0.17 1.17
CA VAL A 79 15.52 -0.28 1.03
C VAL A 79 15.63 -1.71 0.51
N TYR A 80 14.71 -2.58 0.93
CA TYR A 80 14.70 -4.00 0.57
C TYR A 80 14.19 -4.27 -0.84
N PHE A 81 13.80 -3.23 -1.60
CA PHE A 81 13.45 -3.43 -3.00
C PHE A 81 14.65 -3.99 -3.77
N ASN A 82 14.44 -5.17 -4.34
CA ASN A 82 15.42 -5.80 -5.23
C ASN A 82 15.47 -5.07 -6.58
N ASN A 83 16.40 -5.48 -7.45
CA ASN A 83 16.60 -4.83 -8.75
C ASN A 83 15.34 -4.88 -9.64
N SER A 84 14.58 -5.99 -9.62
CA SER A 84 13.32 -6.13 -10.37
C SER A 84 12.29 -5.08 -9.94
N GLN A 85 12.10 -4.91 -8.63
CA GLN A 85 11.12 -3.97 -8.08
C GLN A 85 11.53 -2.51 -8.32
N ARG A 86 12.84 -2.21 -8.27
CA ARG A 86 13.38 -0.90 -8.61
C ARG A 86 13.16 -0.58 -10.09
N GLN A 87 13.46 -1.53 -10.97
CA GLN A 87 13.24 -1.37 -12.40
C GLN A 87 11.75 -1.17 -12.71
N ALA A 88 10.88 -1.99 -12.14
CA ALA A 88 9.43 -1.86 -12.27
C ALA A 88 8.90 -0.49 -11.79
N THR A 89 9.54 0.11 -10.78
CA THR A 89 9.22 1.47 -10.32
C THR A 89 9.72 2.54 -11.30
N MET A 90 10.90 2.36 -11.90
CA MET A 90 11.39 3.25 -12.96
C MET A 90 10.47 3.18 -14.19
N ASP A 91 10.06 1.98 -14.59
CA ASP A 91 9.14 1.76 -15.70
C ASP A 91 7.79 2.46 -15.44
N ALA A 92 7.27 2.39 -14.21
CA ALA A 92 6.08 3.13 -13.81
C ALA A 92 6.25 4.66 -13.95
N GLY A 93 7.43 5.18 -13.62
CA GLY A 93 7.77 6.60 -13.83
C GLY A 93 7.82 6.97 -15.32
N ALA A 94 8.43 6.11 -16.14
CA ALA A 94 8.48 6.31 -17.59
C ALA A 94 7.07 6.31 -18.22
N ILE A 95 6.20 5.37 -17.82
CA ILE A 95 4.80 5.31 -18.26
C ILE A 95 4.03 6.58 -17.84
N ALA A 96 4.35 7.15 -16.67
CA ALA A 96 3.78 8.41 -16.20
C ALA A 96 4.32 9.66 -16.92
N GLY A 97 5.24 9.51 -17.89
CA GLY A 97 5.86 10.61 -18.60
C GLY A 97 6.82 11.43 -17.74
N LEU A 98 7.52 10.75 -16.82
CA LEU A 98 8.60 11.31 -16.00
C LEU A 98 9.94 10.68 -16.40
N ASN A 99 10.97 11.51 -16.51
CA ASN A 99 12.35 11.07 -16.53
C ASN A 99 12.81 10.79 -15.11
N VAL A 100 12.96 9.51 -14.77
CA VAL A 100 13.36 9.08 -13.42
C VAL A 100 14.88 9.22 -13.28
N MET A 101 15.33 10.36 -12.74
CA MET A 101 16.76 10.68 -12.60
C MET A 101 17.48 9.69 -11.69
N CYS A 102 16.83 9.33 -10.58
CA CYS A 102 17.33 8.28 -9.70
C CYS A 102 16.21 7.64 -8.88
N ILE A 103 16.47 6.40 -8.46
CA ILE A 103 15.69 5.73 -7.42
C ILE A 103 16.49 5.81 -6.12
N ILE A 104 15.92 6.45 -5.12
CA ILE A 104 16.54 6.62 -3.82
C ILE A 104 15.80 5.81 -2.74
N ASN A 105 16.52 5.36 -1.73
CA ASN A 105 15.90 4.66 -0.62
C ASN A 105 15.12 5.64 0.27
N GLU A 106 13.92 5.27 0.67
CA GLU A 106 13.07 6.04 1.59
C GLU A 106 13.79 6.50 2.87
N PRO A 107 14.44 5.63 3.67
CA PRO A 107 15.11 6.07 4.89
C PRO A 107 16.35 6.94 4.61
N THR A 108 16.99 6.77 3.45
CA THR A 108 18.06 7.68 3.02
C THR A 108 17.51 9.07 2.70
N THR A 109 16.36 9.14 2.05
CA THR A 109 15.68 10.40 1.74
C THR A 109 15.24 11.12 3.01
N ALA A 110 14.70 10.36 3.98
CA ALA A 110 14.38 10.91 5.30
C ALA A 110 15.62 11.46 6.01
N ALA A 111 16.73 10.72 6.03
CA ALA A 111 17.98 11.20 6.62
C ALA A 111 18.47 12.51 5.98
N ILE A 112 18.41 12.61 4.64
CA ILE A 112 18.74 13.85 3.90
C ILE A 112 17.81 14.99 4.36
N ALA A 113 16.50 14.75 4.40
CA ALA A 113 15.50 15.77 4.76
C ALA A 113 15.67 16.28 6.20
N TYR A 114 16.06 15.43 7.14
CA TYR A 114 16.30 15.82 8.54
C TYR A 114 17.69 16.46 8.79
N GLY A 115 18.44 16.79 7.73
CA GLY A 115 19.68 17.53 7.87
C GLY A 115 20.90 16.68 8.26
N LEU A 116 20.87 15.36 8.07
CA LEU A 116 22.10 14.54 8.04
C LEU A 116 22.95 14.79 6.77
N ASP A 117 22.76 15.92 6.11
CA ASP A 117 23.59 16.38 4.98
C ASP A 117 25.05 16.58 5.42
N SER A 118 25.28 16.93 6.70
CA SER A 118 26.60 16.97 7.33
C SER A 118 27.30 15.61 7.32
N MET A 119 26.58 14.49 7.48
CA MET A 119 27.16 13.14 7.39
C MET A 119 27.50 12.73 5.94
N LEU A 120 26.79 13.25 4.94
CA LEU A 120 27.10 12.97 3.53
C LEU A 120 28.34 13.74 3.06
N ARG A 121 28.57 14.94 3.60
CA ARG A 121 29.76 15.77 3.34
C ARG A 121 31.03 15.21 3.98
N GLU A 122 30.93 14.57 5.15
CA GLU A 122 32.07 14.01 5.89
C GLU A 122 32.38 12.54 5.55
N GLY A 123 31.80 11.98 4.50
CA GLY A 123 32.07 10.59 4.09
C GLY A 123 31.48 9.54 5.04
N GLY A 124 30.45 9.92 5.81
CA GLY A 124 29.68 9.02 6.67
C GLY A 124 29.05 7.89 5.87
N ARG A 125 29.71 6.73 5.90
CA ARG A 125 29.24 5.52 5.22
C ARG A 125 28.07 4.94 5.99
N ARG A 126 26.93 4.74 5.32
CA ARG A 126 25.78 3.98 5.88
C ARG A 126 26.27 2.62 6.34
N THR A 127 26.07 2.29 7.61
CA THR A 127 26.65 1.10 8.24
C THR A 127 25.75 -0.13 8.14
N ALA A 128 24.42 0.03 8.26
CA ALA A 128 23.45 -1.06 8.06
C ALA A 128 22.02 -0.51 7.83
N ILE A 129 21.19 -1.29 7.13
CA ILE A 129 19.74 -1.06 7.05
C ILE A 129 19.03 -2.43 7.11
N ALA A 130 18.09 -2.60 8.06
CA ALA A 130 17.33 -3.84 8.29
C ALA A 130 15.85 -3.54 8.62
N GLY A 131 14.93 -4.44 8.23
CA GLY A 131 13.48 -4.20 8.27
C GLY A 131 12.68 -5.18 7.41
N ASP A 132 11.35 -5.10 7.51
CA ASP A 132 10.39 -6.03 6.88
C ASP A 132 9.48 -5.30 5.88
N THR A 133 9.37 -5.81 4.65
CA THR A 133 8.54 -5.23 3.57
C THR A 133 7.05 -5.48 3.72
N HIS A 134 6.67 -6.42 4.58
CA HIS A 134 5.30 -6.87 4.79
C HIS A 134 4.74 -6.42 6.12
N LEU A 135 5.55 -5.77 6.96
CA LEU A 135 5.12 -5.18 8.22
C LEU A 135 4.81 -3.69 8.05
N GLY A 136 3.60 -3.29 8.44
CA GLY A 136 3.20 -1.89 8.49
C GLY A 136 1.89 -1.68 9.22
N GLY A 137 1.35 -0.46 9.10
CA GLY A 137 0.11 -0.08 9.77
C GLY A 137 -1.09 -0.97 9.41
N ALA A 138 -1.12 -1.52 8.20
CA ALA A 138 -2.19 -2.40 7.73
C ALA A 138 -2.24 -3.74 8.48
N ASP A 139 -1.11 -4.23 8.99
CA ASP A 139 -1.03 -5.49 9.73
C ASP A 139 -1.65 -5.33 11.12
N PHE A 140 -1.42 -4.18 11.76
CA PHE A 140 -2.15 -3.78 12.97
C PHE A 140 -3.67 -3.69 12.72
N ASP A 141 -4.08 -3.08 11.60
CA ASP A 141 -5.50 -3.00 11.24
C ASP A 141 -6.09 -4.40 11.06
N ASN A 142 -5.35 -5.32 10.44
CA ASN A 142 -5.78 -6.71 10.22
C ASN A 142 -5.96 -7.46 11.54
N GLU A 143 -5.05 -7.29 12.50
CA GLU A 143 -5.17 -7.91 13.83
C GLU A 143 -6.35 -7.34 14.63
N MET A 144 -6.60 -6.03 14.55
CA MET A 144 -7.79 -5.41 15.14
C MET A 144 -9.07 -5.96 14.52
N VAL A 145 -9.15 -6.05 13.18
CA VAL A 145 -10.30 -6.64 12.47
C VAL A 145 -10.51 -8.10 12.91
N LYS A 146 -9.46 -8.92 13.00
CA LYS A 146 -9.56 -10.31 13.48
C LYS A 146 -10.05 -10.39 14.93
N HIS A 147 -9.64 -9.47 15.79
CA HIS A 147 -10.12 -9.39 17.16
C HIS A 147 -11.61 -9.07 17.22
N PHE A 148 -12.04 -7.96 16.60
CA PHE A 148 -13.44 -7.54 16.63
C PHE A 148 -14.39 -8.50 15.89
N LEU A 149 -13.95 -9.14 14.81
CA LEU A 149 -14.73 -10.22 14.18
C LEU A 149 -14.97 -11.39 15.14
N ARG A 150 -13.95 -11.78 15.94
CA ARG A 150 -14.12 -12.83 16.95
C ARG A 150 -15.10 -12.40 18.04
N GLU A 151 -15.04 -11.14 18.48
CA GLU A 151 -15.96 -10.61 19.48
C GLU A 151 -17.41 -10.55 18.96
N PHE A 152 -17.62 -10.05 17.75
CA PHE A 152 -18.93 -10.00 17.12
C PHE A 152 -19.55 -11.40 16.98
N ILE A 153 -18.77 -12.36 16.48
CA ILE A 153 -19.20 -13.76 16.36
C ILE A 153 -19.54 -14.34 17.74
N ARG A 154 -18.74 -14.06 18.77
CA ARG A 154 -18.98 -14.54 20.13
C ARG A 154 -20.27 -13.97 20.72
N LYS A 155 -20.53 -12.68 20.51
CA LYS A 155 -21.69 -11.95 21.08
C LYS A 155 -22.99 -12.26 20.34
N TYR A 156 -22.97 -12.25 19.01
CA TYR A 156 -24.18 -12.35 18.18
C TYR A 156 -24.35 -13.71 17.50
N LYS A 157 -23.37 -14.62 17.61
CA LYS A 157 -23.39 -15.98 17.02
C LYS A 157 -23.61 -16.00 15.50
N ARG A 158 -23.26 -14.92 14.80
CA ARG A 158 -23.37 -14.79 13.34
C ARG A 158 -22.04 -15.03 12.65
N MET A 159 -21.83 -16.27 12.18
CA MET A 159 -20.62 -16.63 11.44
C MET A 159 -20.57 -16.05 10.01
N GLY A 160 -21.73 -15.66 9.46
CA GLY A 160 -21.89 -15.13 8.09
C GLY A 160 -21.17 -13.82 7.82
N VAL A 161 -20.81 -13.06 8.86
CA VAL A 161 -20.06 -11.80 8.73
C VAL A 161 -18.70 -11.98 8.05
N ARG A 162 -18.11 -13.18 8.13
CA ARG A 162 -16.81 -13.50 7.50
C ARG A 162 -16.86 -13.47 5.97
N SER A 163 -18.04 -13.69 5.38
CA SER A 163 -18.25 -13.64 3.92
C SER A 163 -18.73 -12.27 3.44
N ASP A 164 -19.15 -11.38 4.35
CA ASP A 164 -19.70 -10.07 4.01
C ASP A 164 -18.57 -9.05 3.76
N GLN A 165 -18.23 -8.86 2.49
CA GLN A 165 -17.19 -7.92 2.06
C GLN A 165 -17.50 -6.45 2.40
N ARG A 166 -18.79 -6.09 2.52
CA ARG A 166 -19.20 -4.73 2.90
C ARG A 166 -18.92 -4.51 4.39
N ALA A 167 -19.38 -5.42 5.23
CA ALA A 167 -19.14 -5.39 6.67
C ALA A 167 -17.63 -5.38 6.96
N LEU A 168 -16.87 -6.29 6.35
CA LEU A 168 -15.41 -6.35 6.51
C LEU A 168 -14.71 -5.04 6.13
N ARG A 169 -15.16 -4.37 5.07
CA ARG A 169 -14.62 -3.07 4.67
C ARG A 169 -14.94 -1.98 5.69
N GLN A 170 -16.19 -1.91 6.15
CA GLN A 170 -16.60 -0.94 7.18
C GLN A 170 -15.81 -1.13 8.48
N LEU A 171 -15.64 -2.37 8.93
CA LEU A 171 -14.85 -2.68 10.12
C LEU A 171 -13.38 -2.30 9.94
N ARG A 172 -12.78 -2.56 8.78
CA ARG A 172 -11.39 -2.21 8.51
C ARG A 172 -11.18 -0.69 8.55
N THR A 173 -12.10 0.08 7.96
CA THR A 173 -12.08 1.55 8.05
C THR A 173 -12.24 2.05 9.48
N ALA A 174 -13.13 1.44 10.27
CA ALA A 174 -13.30 1.77 11.67
C ALA A 174 -12.06 1.44 12.51
N CYS A 175 -11.45 0.27 12.29
CA CYS A 175 -10.20 -0.15 12.96
C CYS A 175 -9.04 0.79 12.62
N GLU A 176 -8.88 1.18 11.35
CA GLU A 176 -7.85 2.12 10.95
C GLU A 176 -8.03 3.48 11.64
N ARG A 177 -9.26 3.98 11.72
CA ARG A 177 -9.59 5.21 12.45
C ARG A 177 -9.29 5.09 13.94
N ALA A 178 -9.71 3.99 14.56
CA ALA A 178 -9.46 3.69 15.97
C ALA A 178 -7.95 3.64 16.28
N LYS A 179 -7.16 2.93 15.46
CA LYS A 179 -5.70 2.86 15.58
C LYS A 179 -5.04 4.25 15.54
N ARG A 180 -5.48 5.13 14.63
CA ARG A 180 -4.98 6.51 14.56
C ARG A 180 -5.29 7.29 15.83
N LEU A 181 -6.51 7.17 16.37
CA LEU A 181 -6.90 7.85 17.62
C LEU A 181 -6.07 7.33 18.80
N LEU A 182 -5.90 6.02 18.92
CA LEU A 182 -5.11 5.35 19.96
C LEU A 182 -3.61 5.70 19.91
N SER A 183 -3.12 6.33 18.85
CA SER A 183 -1.76 6.90 18.83
C SER A 183 -1.62 8.15 19.73
N SER A 184 -2.75 8.72 20.17
CA SER A 184 -2.82 9.94 20.99
C SER A 184 -3.74 9.81 22.22
N THR A 185 -4.59 8.79 22.27
CA THR A 185 -5.52 8.51 23.38
C THR A 185 -5.31 7.11 23.94
N SER A 186 -5.64 6.90 25.22
CA SER A 186 -5.54 5.59 25.87
C SER A 186 -6.67 4.63 25.50
N GLU A 187 -7.80 5.17 25.07
CA GLU A 187 -8.98 4.40 24.68
C GLU A 187 -9.71 5.07 23.50
N THR A 188 -10.53 4.29 22.80
CA THR A 188 -11.40 4.75 21.73
C THR A 188 -12.60 3.82 21.60
N ARG A 189 -13.67 4.31 20.99
CA ARG A 189 -14.89 3.54 20.76
C ARG A 189 -15.09 3.33 19.26
N ILE A 190 -15.50 2.13 18.90
CA ILE A 190 -15.92 1.77 17.55
C ILE A 190 -17.43 1.61 17.61
N ASP A 191 -18.14 2.35 16.76
CA ASP A 191 -19.57 2.22 16.54
C ASP A 191 -19.80 2.09 15.03
N ILE A 192 -20.46 1.02 14.61
CA ILE A 192 -20.81 0.74 13.22
C ILE A 192 -22.30 0.41 13.11
N ASP A 193 -23.05 1.33 12.52
CA ASP A 193 -24.47 1.16 12.27
C ASP A 193 -24.72 0.08 11.20
N SER A 194 -25.68 -0.80 11.48
CA SER A 194 -26.12 -1.88 10.59
C SER A 194 -24.93 -2.69 10.03
N PHE A 195 -24.04 -3.10 10.93
CA PHE A 195 -22.79 -3.77 10.60
C PHE A 195 -23.00 -5.08 9.82
N HIS A 196 -23.90 -5.95 10.26
CA HIS A 196 -24.26 -7.18 9.55
C HIS A 196 -25.67 -7.64 9.94
N ASP A 197 -26.50 -8.07 8.97
CA ASP A 197 -27.90 -8.48 9.19
C ASP A 197 -28.74 -7.46 9.99
N GLY A 198 -28.44 -6.16 9.86
CA GLY A 198 -29.12 -5.08 10.61
C GLY A 198 -28.73 -4.96 12.08
N ILE A 199 -27.66 -5.64 12.51
CA ILE A 199 -27.13 -5.56 13.87
C ILE A 199 -26.07 -4.46 13.93
N ASP A 200 -26.19 -3.56 14.90
CA ASP A 200 -25.17 -2.55 15.22
C ASP A 200 -24.02 -3.18 16.04
N PHE A 201 -22.80 -2.72 15.77
CA PHE A 201 -21.59 -3.22 16.44
C PHE A 201 -20.81 -2.10 17.12
#